data_AF-A0A429ECL5-F1
#
_entry.id   AF-A0A429ECL5-F1
#
_cell.length_a   1.000
_cell.length_b   1.000
_cell.length_c   1.000
_cell.angle_alpha   90.00
_cell.angle_beta   90.00
_cell.angle_gamma   90.00
#
_symmetry.space_group_name_H-M   'P 1'
#
loop_
_entity.id
_entity.type
_entity.pdbx_description
1 polymer ?
#
loop_
_entity_poly.entity_id
_entity_poly.type
_entity_poly.pdbx_seq_one_letter_code
_entity_poly.pdbx_strand_id
1 'polypeptide(L)'
;MSKTDKTRPWWVGMAEAPMVNCRPVHDHRFGPCTLPEKITADSASMNRCGRSGCYWGATDHYLFDCGTLGGGREWYLFRREERRRSRHRARRELRAYNGED
;
A
#
# COMPACT_ATOMS: atom_id res chain seq x y z
N MET A 1 -23.29 2.13 7.16
CA MET A 1 -21.86 1.96 7.58
C MET A 1 -21.63 2.70 8.90
N SER A 2 -21.19 1.98 9.93
CA SER A 2 -20.91 2.54 11.26
C SER A 2 -19.78 3.57 11.23
N LYS A 3 -19.84 4.59 12.09
CA LYS A 3 -18.83 5.65 12.23
C LYS A 3 -17.43 5.11 12.59
N THR A 4 -17.34 3.92 13.17
CA THR A 4 -16.07 3.22 13.49
C THR A 4 -15.39 2.59 12.28
N ASP A 5 -16.14 2.24 11.25
CA ASP A 5 -15.64 1.56 10.04
C ASP A 5 -14.64 2.44 9.27
N LYS A 6 -14.87 3.76 9.27
CA LYS A 6 -14.03 4.75 8.57
C LYS A 6 -12.64 4.97 9.18
N THR A 7 -12.36 4.41 10.36
CA THR A 7 -11.04 4.54 11.02
C THR A 7 -10.13 3.35 10.78
N ARG A 8 -10.67 2.28 10.19
CA ARG A 8 -9.90 1.07 9.93
C ARG A 8 -8.93 1.33 8.77
N PRO A 9 -7.68 0.87 8.86
CA PRO A 9 -6.75 0.95 7.75
C PRO A 9 -7.35 0.28 6.50
N TRP A 10 -7.12 0.87 5.33
CA TRP A 10 -7.69 0.37 4.07
C TRP A 10 -7.40 -1.12 3.81
N TRP A 11 -6.20 -1.60 4.16
CA TRP A 11 -5.83 -3.00 3.93
C TRP A 11 -6.65 -3.97 4.82
N VAL A 12 -7.15 -3.50 5.96
CA VAL A 12 -8.03 -4.29 6.83
C VAL A 12 -9.36 -4.52 6.13
N GLY A 13 -9.96 -3.48 5.54
CA GLY A 13 -11.20 -3.64 4.78
C GLY A 13 -11.03 -4.53 3.55
N MET A 14 -9.86 -4.52 2.90
CA MET A 14 -9.54 -5.50 1.86
C MET A 14 -9.50 -6.94 2.40
N ALA A 15 -8.94 -7.14 3.60
CA ALA A 15 -8.82 -8.46 4.23
C ALA A 15 -10.13 -8.99 4.84
N GLU A 16 -11.14 -8.14 5.06
CA GLU A 16 -12.41 -8.55 5.68
C GLU A 16 -13.26 -9.48 4.81
N ALA A 17 -13.24 -9.27 3.50
CA ALA A 17 -13.94 -10.11 2.55
C ALA A 17 -13.01 -10.44 1.37
N PRO A 18 -12.05 -11.35 1.54
CA PRO A 18 -11.18 -11.78 0.45
C PRO A 18 -12.01 -12.28 -0.73
N MET A 19 -11.54 -12.04 -1.96
CA MET A 19 -12.23 -12.33 -3.23
C MET A 19 -13.42 -11.41 -3.55
N VAL A 20 -13.99 -10.72 -2.57
CA VAL A 20 -15.00 -9.66 -2.79
C VAL A 20 -14.34 -8.29 -2.80
N ASN A 21 -13.51 -8.00 -1.79
CA ASN A 21 -12.86 -6.71 -1.61
C ASN A 21 -11.46 -6.65 -2.23
N CYS A 22 -10.85 -7.82 -2.43
CA CYS A 22 -9.53 -7.94 -3.05
C CYS A 22 -9.43 -9.17 -3.93
N ARG A 23 -8.46 -9.18 -4.84
CA ARG A 23 -8.14 -10.30 -5.72
C ARG A 23 -6.63 -10.48 -5.87
N PRO A 24 -6.14 -11.70 -6.13
CA PRO A 24 -4.75 -11.89 -6.46
C PRO A 24 -4.42 -11.21 -7.79
N VAL A 25 -3.35 -10.43 -7.82
CA VAL A 25 -2.74 -9.89 -9.02
C VAL A 25 -1.41 -10.59 -9.22
N HIS A 26 -1.28 -11.28 -10.35
CA HIS A 26 -0.06 -12.01 -10.69
C HIS A 26 0.79 -11.19 -11.66
N ASP A 27 2.00 -10.85 -11.21
CA ASP A 27 3.08 -10.34 -12.06
C ASP A 27 4.27 -11.29 -11.92
N HIS A 28 4.45 -12.14 -12.94
CA HIS A 28 5.50 -13.16 -13.01
C HIS A 28 6.68 -12.72 -13.88
N ARG A 29 6.76 -11.44 -14.24
CA ARG A 29 7.83 -10.92 -15.11
C ARG A 29 9.23 -11.20 -14.54
N PHE A 30 9.35 -11.32 -13.22
CA PHE A 30 10.62 -11.49 -12.50
C PHE A 30 10.79 -12.87 -11.83
N GLY A 31 10.03 -13.89 -12.26
CA GLY A 31 10.20 -15.26 -11.78
C GLY A 31 8.92 -15.90 -11.21
N PRO A 32 9.03 -16.83 -10.25
CA PRO A 32 7.90 -17.59 -9.74
C PRO A 32 6.87 -16.69 -9.03
N CYS A 33 5.69 -17.24 -8.78
CA CYS A 33 4.63 -16.50 -8.09
C CYS A 33 5.11 -16.06 -6.70
N THR A 34 5.18 -14.74 -6.50
CA THR A 34 5.57 -14.13 -5.21
C THR A 34 4.35 -13.70 -4.39
N LEU A 35 3.17 -14.26 -4.67
CA LEU A 35 1.93 -13.79 -4.05
C LEU A 35 1.95 -14.17 -2.56
N PRO A 36 1.87 -13.19 -1.64
CA PRO A 36 1.86 -13.51 -0.22
C PRO A 36 0.54 -14.19 0.18
N GLU A 37 0.61 -15.20 1.03
CA GLU A 37 -0.58 -15.91 1.53
C GLU A 37 -1.51 -14.99 2.33
N LYS A 38 -0.94 -14.03 3.07
CA LYS A 38 -1.68 -13.09 3.92
C LYS A 38 -1.89 -11.75 3.24
N ILE A 39 -3.08 -11.17 3.42
CA ILE A 39 -3.39 -9.79 3.05
C ILE A 39 -2.94 -8.88 4.20
N THR A 40 -1.98 -8.03 3.93
CA THR A 40 -1.35 -7.08 4.87
C THR A 40 -1.18 -5.74 4.20
N ALA A 41 -0.85 -4.69 4.95
CA ALA A 41 -0.52 -3.38 4.38
C ALA A 41 0.55 -3.47 3.29
N ASP A 42 1.55 -4.33 3.49
CA ASP A 42 2.67 -4.49 2.57
C ASP A 42 2.34 -5.42 1.40
N SER A 43 1.43 -6.38 1.54
CA SER A 43 1.09 -7.31 0.44
C SER A 43 -0.10 -6.86 -0.39
N ALA A 44 -0.83 -5.84 0.05
CA ALA A 44 -2.00 -5.30 -0.63
C ALA A 44 -1.67 -4.00 -1.39
N SER A 45 -2.50 -3.67 -2.38
CA SER A 45 -2.47 -2.37 -3.06
C SER A 45 -3.86 -1.98 -3.55
N MET A 46 -4.23 -0.72 -3.32
CA MET A 46 -5.39 -0.09 -3.96
C MET A 46 -5.08 0.45 -5.37
N ASN A 47 -3.78 0.64 -5.68
CA ASN A 47 -3.35 1.14 -6.98
C ASN A 47 -2.92 -0.02 -7.89
N ARG A 48 -3.45 -0.04 -9.11
CA ARG A 48 -3.04 -0.97 -10.17
C ARG A 48 -1.64 -0.65 -10.73
N CYS A 49 -1.15 0.57 -10.53
CA CYS A 49 0.11 1.05 -11.10
C CYS A 49 1.24 1.09 -10.05
N GLY A 50 2.39 0.52 -10.38
CA GLY A 50 3.66 0.81 -9.69
C GLY A 50 4.18 -0.27 -8.73
N ARG A 51 3.51 -1.41 -8.58
CA ARG A 51 4.04 -2.55 -7.83
C ARG A 51 4.54 -3.64 -8.76
N SER A 52 5.80 -4.05 -8.60
CA SER A 52 6.36 -5.24 -9.24
C SER A 52 6.09 -6.48 -8.40
N GLY A 53 5.91 -7.62 -9.07
CA GLY A 53 5.65 -8.90 -8.41
C GLY A 53 4.18 -9.09 -8.04
N CYS A 54 3.83 -10.28 -7.56
CA CYS A 54 2.45 -10.63 -7.23
C CYS A 54 1.97 -9.99 -5.92
N TYR A 55 0.73 -9.52 -5.88
CA TYR A 55 0.15 -8.82 -4.71
C TYR A 55 -1.38 -8.95 -4.64
N TRP A 56 -1.97 -8.52 -3.53
CA TRP A 56 -3.43 -8.43 -3.36
C TRP A 56 -3.95 -7.08 -3.84
N GLY A 57 -4.65 -7.07 -4.97
CA GLY A 57 -5.24 -5.86 -5.54
C GLY A 57 -6.66 -5.62 -5.04
N ALA A 58 -7.02 -4.37 -4.75
CA ALA A 58 -8.42 -4.01 -4.48
C ALA A 58 -9.31 -4.30 -5.70
N THR A 59 -10.53 -4.80 -5.45
CA THR A 59 -11.55 -4.94 -6.49
C THR A 59 -12.22 -3.59 -6.77
N ASP A 60 -12.87 -3.46 -7.93
CA ASP A 60 -13.63 -2.25 -8.24
C ASP A 60 -14.77 -2.04 -7.22
N HIS A 61 -15.40 -3.12 -6.73
CA HIS A 61 -16.38 -3.06 -5.63
C HIS A 61 -15.80 -2.39 -4.37
N TYR A 62 -14.61 -2.80 -3.94
CA TYR A 62 -13.98 -2.20 -2.77
C TYR A 62 -13.61 -0.72 -3.01
N LEU A 63 -13.13 -0.42 -4.22
CA LEU A 63 -12.69 0.92 -4.61
C LEU A 63 -13.83 1.92 -4.77
N PHE A 64 -15.02 1.49 -5.18
CA PHE A 64 -16.13 2.39 -5.54
C PHE A 64 -17.36 2.25 -4.63
N ASP A 65 -17.65 1.06 -4.10
CA ASP A 65 -18.89 0.80 -3.34
C ASP A 65 -18.64 0.76 -1.82
N CYS A 66 -17.52 0.18 -1.38
CA CYS A 66 -17.14 0.13 0.05
C CYS A 66 -16.32 1.35 0.48
N GLY A 67 -15.51 1.87 -0.44
CA GLY A 67 -14.57 2.96 -0.19
C GLY A 67 -15.02 4.25 -0.86
N THR A 68 -15.67 5.13 -0.11
CA THR A 68 -15.39 6.55 -0.34
C THR A 68 -13.86 6.72 -0.26
N LEU A 69 -13.28 7.62 -1.03
CA LEU A 69 -11.87 8.03 -1.08
C LEU A 69 -11.26 8.49 0.29
N GLY A 70 -11.65 7.91 1.44
CA GLY A 70 -11.12 8.14 2.78
C GLY A 70 -9.66 7.73 2.94
N GLY A 71 -9.15 6.88 2.05
CA GLY A 71 -7.72 6.62 1.91
C GLY A 71 -6.93 7.80 1.36
N GLY A 72 -7.55 8.85 0.79
CA GLY A 72 -6.82 10.00 0.23
C GLY A 72 -5.97 10.73 1.28
N ARG A 73 -6.50 10.90 2.50
CA ARG A 73 -5.77 11.48 3.63
C ARG A 73 -4.66 10.54 4.10
N GLU A 74 -4.92 9.24 4.15
CA GLU A 74 -3.95 8.22 4.55
C GLU A 74 -2.81 8.10 3.53
N TRP A 75 -3.12 8.09 2.23
CA TRP A 75 -2.16 8.15 1.12
C TRP A 75 -1.36 9.44 1.08
N TYR A 76 -1.97 10.57 1.46
CA TYR A 76 -1.23 11.81 1.63
C TYR A 76 -0.22 11.68 2.79
N LEU A 77 -0.61 11.07 3.91
CA LEU A 77 0.26 10.83 5.05
C LEU A 77 1.41 9.86 4.70
N PHE A 78 1.11 8.71 4.09
CA PHE A 78 2.13 7.75 3.65
C PHE A 78 3.15 8.38 2.68
N ARG A 79 2.67 9.06 1.63
CA ARG A 79 3.57 9.77 0.68
C ARG A 79 4.39 10.86 1.37
N ARG A 80 3.80 11.56 2.34
CA ARG A 80 4.51 12.60 3.11
C ARG A 80 5.60 12.01 3.98
N GLU A 81 5.33 10.87 4.62
CA GLU A 81 6.29 10.18 5.48
C GLU A 81 7.43 9.55 4.68
N GLU A 82 7.11 8.87 3.58
CA GLU A 82 8.09 8.30 2.65
C GLU A 82 9.06 9.38 2.11
N ARG A 83 8.52 10.53 1.67
CA ARG A 83 9.34 11.67 1.25
C ARG A 83 10.20 12.24 2.39
N ARG A 84 9.72 12.22 3.64
CA ARG A 84 10.52 12.64 4.81
C ARG A 84 11.67 11.66 5.05
N ARG A 85 11.42 10.35 5.00
CA ARG A 85 12.46 9.31 5.14
C ARG A 85 13.50 9.43 4.04
N SER A 86 13.07 9.59 2.79
CA SER A 86 13.96 9.81 1.63
C SER A 86 14.86 11.05 1.81
N ARG A 87 14.29 12.20 2.20
CA ARG A 87 15.09 13.42 2.47
C ARG A 87 16.04 13.24 3.65
N HIS A 88 15.62 12.54 4.70
CA HIS A 88 16.47 12.30 5.86
C HIS A 88 17.66 11.42 5.49
N ARG A 89 17.41 10.36 4.72
CA ARG A 89 18.45 9.49 4.16
C ARG A 89 19.43 10.27 3.29
N ALA A 90 18.94 11.08 2.34
CA ALA A 90 19.80 11.90 1.47
C ALA A 90 20.68 12.88 2.26
N ARG A 91 20.14 13.49 3.33
CA ARG A 91 20.93 14.36 4.23
C ARG A 91 22.01 13.60 4.98
N ARG A 92 21.73 12.38 5.43
CA ARG A 92 22.69 11.53 6.11
C ARG A 92 23.81 11.09 5.16
N GLU A 93 23.45 10.69 3.94
CA GLU A 93 24.40 10.33 2.88
C GLU A 93 25.30 11.53 2.51
N LEU A 94 24.74 12.74 2.46
CA LEU A 94 25.51 13.96 2.20
C LEU A 94 26.52 14.26 3.32
N ARG A 95 26.12 14.12 4.60
CA ARG A 95 27.04 14.30 5.74
C ARG A 95 28.16 13.28 5.74
N ALA A 96 27.83 12.02 5.47
CA ALA A 96 28.82 10.95 5.35
C ALA A 96 29.82 11.23 4.22
N TYR A 97 29.35 11.73 3.06
CA TYR A 97 30.22 12.15 1.96
C TYR A 97 31.14 13.32 2.35
N ASN A 98 30.64 14.28 3.12
CA ASN A 98 31.41 15.41 3.62
C ASN A 98 32.35 15.07 4.79
N GLY A 99 32.29 13.84 5.34
CA GLY A 99 33.05 13.45 6.52
C GLY A 99 32.57 14.11 7.83
N GLU A 100 31.31 14.54 7.88
CA GLU A 100 30.68 15.22 9.03
C GLU A 100 29.99 14.25 10.00
N ASP A 101 30.45 13.00 10.11
CA ASP A 101 29.87 11.96 10.98
C ASP A 101 30.39 12.03 12.42
#